data_AF-A0A9E2CGL0-F1
#
_entry.id   AF-A0A9E2CGL0-F1
#
_cell.length_a   1.000
_cell.length_b   1.000
_cell.length_c   1.000
_cell.angle_alpha   90.00
_cell.angle_beta   90.00
_cell.angle_gamma   90.00
#
_symmetry.space_group_name_H-M   'P 1'
#
loop_
_entity.id
_entity.type
_entity.pdbx_description
1 polymer ?
#
loop_
_entity_poly.entity_id
_entity_poly.type
_entity_poly.pdbx_seq_one_letter_code
_entity_poly.pdbx_strand_id
1 'polypeptide(L)'
;MGDSTKNGLLWETLAAEIGGPNDSGTAASNGIRVSGTRRLPYEKQCAAFTKSGRRCRGKIVTGSDLCPFHDPQLSAEHRRHNAAKGGRSHHRLSHLPDGYLRKLTSGGAVGEAMDRLYREVRLGIITADMGRVLFGILTRILDSELYTSVSDTRRKSRPAKADGVRVKLGDLLTHAEQWAWRRAVASAPADFLHGKPPEKAGLKRSAKRVAAEKEQSEKAQQARSADASDTAIRLAMSAS
;
A
#
# COMPACT_ATOMS: atom_id res chain seq x y z
N MET A 1 -62.98 48.72 6.07
CA MET A 1 -63.10 47.30 5.68
C MET A 1 -61.95 46.99 4.73
N GLY A 2 -60.94 46.27 5.20
CA GLY A 2 -59.72 46.01 4.43
C GLY A 2 -58.71 45.25 5.27
N ASP A 3 -59.06 44.02 5.68
CA ASP A 3 -58.14 43.14 6.38
C ASP A 3 -57.23 42.44 5.36
N SER A 4 -56.00 42.95 5.30
CA SER A 4 -54.88 42.37 4.57
C SER A 4 -54.37 41.14 5.32
N THR A 5 -54.75 39.97 4.83
CA THR A 5 -54.31 38.67 5.35
C THR A 5 -52.86 38.43 4.95
N LYS A 6 -51.96 38.53 5.93
CA LYS A 6 -50.57 38.12 5.81
C LYS A 6 -50.51 36.59 5.80
N ASN A 7 -50.39 35.99 4.61
CA ASN A 7 -49.97 34.60 4.43
C ASN A 7 -48.48 34.49 4.77
N GLY A 8 -48.16 34.45 6.07
CA GLY A 8 -46.85 34.05 6.55
C GLY A 8 -46.66 32.56 6.28
N LEU A 9 -45.64 32.21 5.50
CA LEU A 9 -45.32 30.84 5.16
C LEU A 9 -44.92 30.08 6.43
N LEU A 10 -45.54 28.92 6.63
CA LEU A 10 -45.45 28.04 7.80
C LEU A 10 -44.00 27.56 8.13
N TRP A 11 -43.02 27.83 7.26
CA TRP A 11 -41.61 27.53 7.52
C TRP A 11 -40.86 28.65 8.25
N GLU A 12 -41.34 29.90 8.22
CA GLU A 12 -40.70 31.01 8.98
C GLU A 12 -40.97 30.89 10.49
N THR A 13 -42.09 30.29 10.88
CA THR A 13 -42.42 30.05 12.30
C THR A 13 -41.59 28.92 12.92
N LEU A 14 -41.13 27.94 12.11
CA LEU A 14 -40.35 26.81 12.62
C LEU A 14 -38.87 27.16 12.88
N ALA A 15 -38.34 28.20 12.24
CA ALA A 15 -36.96 28.64 12.44
C ALA A 15 -36.77 29.46 13.72
N ALA A 16 -37.84 30.09 14.23
CA ALA A 16 -37.81 30.90 15.45
C ALA A 16 -37.84 30.05 16.73
N GLU A 17 -38.23 28.78 16.65
CA GLU A 17 -38.34 27.87 17.81
C GLU A 17 -37.05 27.09 18.10
N ILE A 18 -36.02 27.23 17.25
CA ILE A 18 -34.65 26.76 17.55
C ILE A 18 -33.93 27.84 18.36
N GLY A 19 -34.54 28.22 19.49
CA GLY A 19 -33.90 28.98 20.54
C GLY A 19 -32.75 28.17 21.12
N GLY A 20 -31.54 28.73 21.05
CA GLY A 20 -30.35 28.15 21.67
C GLY A 20 -30.41 28.24 23.21
N PRO A 21 -29.83 27.26 23.91
CA PRO A 21 -29.43 27.45 25.30
C PRO A 21 -27.99 27.98 25.37
N ASN A 22 -27.85 29.18 25.93
CA ASN A 22 -26.61 29.68 26.50
C ASN A 22 -26.30 28.87 27.77
N ASP A 23 -25.40 27.91 27.69
CA ASP A 23 -24.83 27.23 28.87
C ASP A 23 -23.37 27.66 29.06
N SER A 24 -23.21 28.77 29.78
CA SER A 24 -21.97 29.11 30.49
C SER A 24 -21.97 28.40 31.84
N GLY A 25 -21.36 27.23 31.93
CA GLY A 25 -21.25 26.52 33.21
C GLY A 25 -20.60 25.15 33.15
N THR A 26 -19.32 25.11 33.52
CA THR A 26 -18.65 24.05 34.31
C THR A 26 -18.54 22.60 33.81
N ALA A 27 -17.31 22.09 34.00
CA ALA A 27 -16.86 20.70 34.01
C ALA A 27 -16.72 19.99 32.64
N ALA A 28 -15.47 19.95 32.18
CA ALA A 28 -14.94 19.15 31.10
C ALA A 28 -15.14 17.64 31.33
N SER A 29 -16.35 17.13 31.11
CA SER A 29 -16.54 15.74 30.76
C SER A 29 -16.39 15.63 29.23
N ASN A 30 -15.48 14.76 28.77
CA ASN A 30 -15.27 14.46 27.35
C ASN A 30 -16.46 13.64 26.78
N GLY A 31 -17.67 14.18 26.90
CA GLY A 31 -18.90 13.59 26.38
C GLY A 31 -18.98 13.78 24.86
N ILE A 32 -19.04 12.67 24.13
CA ILE A 32 -19.32 12.67 22.69
C ILE A 32 -20.74 13.24 22.50
N ARG A 33 -20.87 14.45 21.95
CA ARG A 33 -22.17 15.03 21.62
C ARG A 33 -22.76 14.30 20.42
N VAL A 34 -23.80 13.51 20.64
CA VAL A 34 -24.60 12.89 19.59
C VAL A 34 -25.68 13.89 19.20
N SER A 35 -25.42 14.72 18.19
CA SER A 35 -26.46 15.58 17.61
C SER A 35 -27.47 14.70 16.88
N GLY A 36 -28.69 14.61 17.43
CA GLY A 36 -29.84 13.85 16.91
C GLY A 36 -30.35 14.34 15.56
N THR A 37 -29.49 14.32 14.55
CA THR A 37 -29.84 14.60 13.17
C THR A 37 -30.64 13.40 12.63
N ARG A 38 -31.86 13.64 12.15
CA ARG A 38 -32.67 12.64 11.41
C ARG A 38 -31.85 12.14 10.22
N ARG A 39 -31.22 10.98 10.37
CA ARG A 39 -30.37 10.38 9.35
C ARG A 39 -31.20 9.69 8.28
N LEU A 40 -30.74 9.82 7.05
CA LEU A 40 -31.22 8.97 5.98
C LEU A 40 -30.74 7.53 6.24
N PRO A 41 -31.61 6.51 6.11
CA PRO A 41 -31.32 5.11 6.45
C PRO A 41 -30.17 4.46 5.64
N TYR A 42 -29.54 5.20 4.72
CA TYR A 42 -28.49 4.72 3.83
C TYR A 42 -27.08 5.20 4.20
N GLU A 43 -26.92 6.04 5.22
CA GLU A 43 -25.59 6.53 5.59
C GLU A 43 -24.76 5.46 6.30
N LYS A 44 -23.82 4.84 5.59
CA LYS A 44 -22.91 3.81 6.14
C LYS A 44 -21.79 4.36 7.05
N GLN A 45 -21.84 5.63 7.44
CA GLN A 45 -20.76 6.32 8.14
C GLN A 45 -21.14 6.73 9.56
N CYS A 46 -20.20 6.56 10.48
CA CYS A 46 -20.33 6.89 11.90
C CYS A 46 -20.87 8.30 12.13
N ALA A 47 -21.68 8.46 13.19
CA ALA A 47 -22.21 9.75 13.64
C ALA A 47 -21.28 10.60 14.48
N ALA A 48 -20.22 10.01 15.04
CA ALA A 48 -19.27 10.77 15.84
C ALA A 48 -18.48 11.77 15.00
N PHE A 49 -18.19 12.92 15.60
CA PHE A 49 -17.26 13.92 15.09
C PHE A 49 -15.91 13.77 15.81
N THR A 50 -14.82 13.95 15.07
CA THR A 50 -13.46 14.00 15.63
C THR A 50 -13.27 15.30 16.39
N LYS A 51 -12.21 15.38 17.21
CA LYS A 51 -11.81 16.62 17.90
C LYS A 51 -11.62 17.81 16.94
N SER A 52 -11.25 17.54 15.69
CA SER A 52 -11.09 18.53 14.63
C SER A 52 -12.40 18.93 13.92
N GLY A 53 -13.56 18.47 14.41
CA GLY A 53 -14.87 18.75 13.82
C GLY A 53 -15.17 17.97 12.53
N ARG A 54 -14.29 17.05 12.11
CA ARG A 54 -14.54 16.20 10.92
C ARG A 54 -15.36 14.98 11.31
N ARG A 55 -16.28 14.55 10.45
CA ARG A 55 -17.05 13.32 10.69
C ARG A 55 -16.16 12.07 10.67
N CYS A 56 -16.39 11.15 11.59
CA CYS A 56 -15.67 9.88 11.64
C CYS A 56 -15.95 9.05 10.38
N ARG A 57 -14.88 8.61 9.69
CA ARG A 57 -14.97 7.78 8.48
C ARG A 57 -15.18 6.28 8.76
N GLY A 58 -15.42 5.91 10.02
CA GLY A 58 -15.67 4.52 10.41
C GLY A 58 -17.00 4.00 9.85
N LYS A 59 -17.03 2.72 9.47
CA LYS A 59 -18.27 2.05 9.06
C LYS A 59 -19.12 1.73 10.28
N ILE A 60 -20.42 2.00 10.20
CA ILE A 60 -21.39 1.64 11.23
C ILE A 60 -21.72 0.14 11.18
N VAL A 61 -22.14 -0.41 12.32
CA VAL A 61 -22.70 -1.75 12.43
C VAL A 61 -24.20 -1.67 12.12
N THR A 62 -24.77 -2.70 11.50
CA THR A 62 -26.21 -2.77 11.22
C THR A 62 -26.98 -2.57 12.54
N GLY A 63 -27.83 -1.54 12.59
CA GLY A 63 -28.61 -1.20 13.78
C GLY A 63 -27.95 -0.23 14.77
N SER A 64 -26.75 0.30 14.49
CA SER A 64 -26.09 1.34 15.29
C SER A 64 -25.74 2.56 14.44
N ASP A 65 -25.83 3.76 15.02
CA ASP A 65 -25.41 5.02 14.37
C ASP A 65 -23.90 5.28 14.50
N LEU A 66 -23.22 4.50 15.34
CA LEU A 66 -21.83 4.70 15.70
C LEU A 66 -20.99 3.50 15.22
N CYS A 67 -19.74 3.77 14.87
CA CYS A 67 -18.81 2.68 14.58
C CYS A 67 -18.35 2.03 15.89
N PRO A 68 -17.79 0.79 15.85
CA PRO A 68 -17.31 0.09 17.05
C PRO A 68 -16.25 0.83 17.88
N PHE A 69 -15.70 1.94 17.37
CA PHE A 69 -14.75 2.79 18.09
C PHE A 69 -15.45 3.89 18.91
N HIS A 70 -16.65 4.31 18.53
CA HIS A 70 -17.41 5.38 19.18
C HIS A 70 -18.70 4.89 19.84
N ASP A 71 -19.03 3.60 19.73
CA ASP A 71 -20.21 3.02 20.34
C ASP A 71 -20.13 3.08 21.89
N PRO A 72 -21.04 3.79 22.57
CA PRO A 72 -21.06 3.89 24.02
C PRO A 72 -21.45 2.56 24.69
N GLN A 73 -22.18 1.68 23.99
CA GLN A 73 -22.64 0.40 24.53
C GLN A 73 -21.51 -0.63 24.63
N LEU A 74 -20.47 -0.52 23.81
CA LEU A 74 -19.28 -1.37 23.92
C LEU A 74 -18.43 -0.99 25.14
N SER A 75 -17.83 -1.98 25.79
CA SER A 75 -16.92 -1.72 26.90
C SER A 75 -15.70 -0.89 26.46
N ALA A 76 -15.14 -0.09 27.36
CA ALA A 76 -13.95 0.72 27.06
C ALA A 76 -12.75 -0.15 26.61
N GLU A 77 -12.64 -1.38 27.10
CA GLU A 77 -11.64 -2.36 26.67
C GLU A 77 -11.86 -2.81 25.22
N HIS A 78 -13.12 -3.12 24.84
CA HIS A 78 -13.47 -3.48 23.46
C HIS A 78 -13.18 -2.33 22.49
N ARG A 79 -13.53 -1.10 22.86
CA ARG A 79 -13.19 0.09 22.06
C ARG A 79 -11.68 0.24 21.86
N ARG A 80 -10.88 0.08 22.93
CA ARG A 80 -9.41 0.12 22.86
C ARG A 80 -8.82 -1.00 22.00
N HIS A 81 -9.33 -2.22 22.12
CA HIS A 81 -8.90 -3.35 21.31
C HIS A 81 -9.18 -3.12 19.82
N ASN A 82 -10.38 -2.64 19.47
CA ASN A 82 -10.74 -2.30 18.10
C ASN A 82 -9.84 -1.18 17.54
N ALA A 83 -9.58 -0.12 18.32
CA ALA A 83 -8.62 0.95 18.00
C ALA A 83 -7.24 0.38 17.63
N ALA A 84 -6.70 -0.51 18.47
CA ALA A 84 -5.41 -1.14 18.23
C ALA A 84 -5.40 -2.04 16.99
N LYS A 85 -6.50 -2.73 16.68
CA LYS A 85 -6.61 -3.58 15.47
C LYS A 85 -6.64 -2.74 14.19
N GLY A 86 -7.37 -1.62 14.20
CA GLY A 86 -7.41 -0.67 13.09
C GLY A 86 -6.03 -0.09 12.78
N GLY A 87 -5.32 0.40 13.79
CA GLY A 87 -3.95 0.93 13.65
C GLY A 87 -2.96 -0.11 13.12
N ARG A 88 -3.02 -1.35 13.64
CA ARG A 88 -2.13 -2.44 13.19
C ARG A 88 -2.28 -2.79 11.71
N SER A 89 -3.51 -2.72 11.17
CA SER A 89 -3.72 -2.98 9.74
C SER A 89 -3.04 -1.95 8.84
N HIS A 90 -2.98 -0.69 9.27
CA HIS A 90 -2.33 0.38 8.53
C HIS A 90 -0.80 0.29 8.65
N HIS A 91 -0.29 -0.05 9.84
CA HIS A 91 1.15 -0.25 10.07
C HIS A 91 1.72 -1.48 9.35
N ARG A 92 0.91 -2.54 9.17
CA ARG A 92 1.30 -3.71 8.37
C ARG A 92 1.61 -3.38 6.91
N LEU A 93 1.15 -2.24 6.41
CA LEU A 93 1.39 -1.83 5.03
C LEU A 93 2.40 -0.68 4.93
N SER A 94 2.62 0.08 6.01
CA SER A 94 3.52 1.24 6.00
C SER A 94 5.00 0.89 5.94
N HIS A 95 5.40 -0.33 6.28
CA HIS A 95 6.81 -0.77 6.22
C HIS A 95 7.21 -1.28 4.83
N LEU A 96 6.25 -1.51 3.94
CA LEU A 96 6.57 -1.85 2.56
C LEU A 96 7.04 -0.57 1.85
N PRO A 97 8.17 -0.60 1.13
CA PRO A 97 8.64 0.55 0.38
C PRO A 97 7.55 1.08 -0.56
N ASP A 98 7.51 2.39 -0.75
CA ASP A 98 6.50 3.02 -1.57
C ASP A 98 6.54 2.43 -2.99
N GLY A 99 5.38 2.00 -3.51
CA GLY A 99 5.26 1.27 -4.78
C GLY A 99 5.17 -0.26 -4.70
N TYR A 100 5.34 -0.91 -3.54
CA TYR A 100 5.02 -2.35 -3.39
C TYR A 100 3.51 -2.62 -3.28
N LEU A 101 2.70 -1.60 -2.98
CA LEU A 101 1.26 -1.71 -2.76
C LEU A 101 0.42 -1.31 -3.99
N ARG A 102 0.99 -1.41 -5.19
CA ARG A 102 0.19 -1.24 -6.42
C ARG A 102 -0.79 -2.40 -6.53
N LYS A 103 -2.07 -2.07 -6.69
CA LYS A 103 -3.09 -3.08 -6.96
C LYS A 103 -2.82 -3.63 -8.36
N LEU A 104 -2.77 -4.95 -8.50
CA LEU A 104 -2.66 -5.66 -9.78
C LEU A 104 -4.03 -5.65 -10.50
N THR A 105 -4.54 -4.45 -10.81
CA THR A 105 -5.88 -4.28 -11.41
C THR A 105 -5.87 -4.19 -12.92
N SER A 106 -4.70 -4.07 -13.56
CA SER A 106 -4.54 -3.98 -15.01
C SER A 106 -3.43 -4.93 -15.49
N GLY A 107 -3.55 -5.41 -16.72
CA GLY A 107 -2.50 -6.22 -17.36
C GLY A 107 -1.14 -5.50 -17.37
N GLY A 108 -1.13 -4.18 -17.59
CA GLY A 108 0.08 -3.36 -17.49
C GLY A 108 0.71 -3.39 -16.09
N ALA A 109 -0.08 -3.34 -15.02
CA ALA A 109 0.43 -3.46 -13.65
C ALA A 109 0.98 -4.86 -13.33
N VAL A 110 0.39 -5.90 -13.93
CA VAL A 110 0.91 -7.28 -13.85
C VAL A 110 2.25 -7.39 -14.59
N GLY A 111 2.35 -6.82 -15.80
CA GLY A 111 3.61 -6.75 -16.56
C GLY A 111 4.72 -6.03 -15.79
N GLU A 112 4.43 -4.84 -15.23
CA GLU A 112 5.37 -4.11 -14.37
C GLU A 112 5.83 -4.96 -13.16
N ALA A 113 4.92 -5.73 -12.57
CA ALA A 113 5.24 -6.62 -11.46
C ALA A 113 6.12 -7.81 -11.89
N MET A 114 5.89 -8.37 -13.09
CA MET A 114 6.74 -9.42 -13.66
C MET A 114 8.16 -8.90 -13.95
N ASP A 115 8.29 -7.72 -14.56
CA ASP A 115 9.59 -7.08 -14.84
C ASP A 115 10.36 -6.76 -13.55
N ARG A 116 9.64 -6.34 -12.52
CA ARG A 116 10.20 -6.11 -11.19
C ARG A 116 10.68 -7.42 -10.56
N LEU A 117 9.85 -8.46 -10.57
CA LEU A 117 10.21 -9.77 -10.05
C LEU A 117 11.46 -10.32 -10.74
N TYR A 118 11.56 -10.19 -12.07
CA TYR A 118 12.73 -10.59 -12.83
C TYR A 118 14.01 -9.88 -12.36
N ARG A 119 13.94 -8.55 -12.14
CA ARG A 119 15.06 -7.77 -11.60
C ARG A 119 15.44 -8.21 -10.19
N GLU A 120 14.47 -8.46 -9.32
CA GLU A 120 14.72 -8.87 -7.92
C GLU A 120 15.34 -10.28 -7.83
N VAL A 121 14.93 -11.21 -8.71
CA VAL A 121 15.58 -12.53 -8.84
C VAL A 121 17.01 -12.38 -9.35
N ARG A 122 17.23 -11.55 -10.38
CA ARG A 122 18.58 -11.32 -10.93
C ARG A 122 19.53 -10.65 -9.93
N LEU A 123 19.00 -9.78 -9.06
CA LEU A 123 19.76 -9.16 -7.98
C LEU A 123 20.02 -10.09 -6.78
N GLY A 124 19.46 -11.31 -6.79
CA GLY A 124 19.54 -12.25 -5.67
C GLY A 124 18.77 -11.79 -4.44
N ILE A 125 17.88 -10.80 -4.59
CA ILE A 125 16.96 -10.39 -3.53
C ILE A 125 15.96 -11.52 -3.33
N ILE A 126 15.35 -12.01 -4.41
CA ILE A 126 14.42 -13.14 -4.37
C ILE A 126 15.15 -14.41 -4.82
N THR A 127 14.97 -15.54 -4.12
CA THR A 127 15.53 -16.82 -4.54
C THR A 127 14.88 -17.32 -5.83
N ALA A 128 15.60 -18.09 -6.65
CA ALA A 128 15.08 -18.58 -7.92
C ALA A 128 13.79 -19.40 -7.77
N ASP A 129 13.70 -20.20 -6.69
CA ASP A 129 12.51 -21.01 -6.39
C ASP A 129 11.30 -20.14 -6.03
N MET A 130 11.48 -19.11 -5.19
CA MET A 130 10.42 -18.14 -4.90
C MET A 130 10.01 -17.38 -6.17
N GLY A 131 10.98 -16.99 -6.99
CA GLY A 131 10.75 -16.34 -8.28
C GLY A 131 9.87 -17.17 -9.20
N ARG A 132 10.14 -18.47 -9.33
CA ARG A 132 9.34 -19.39 -10.16
C ARG A 132 7.88 -19.47 -9.69
N VAL A 133 7.65 -19.55 -8.38
CA VAL A 133 6.28 -19.58 -7.82
C VAL A 133 5.56 -18.26 -8.06
N LEU A 134 6.19 -17.12 -7.74
CA LEU A 134 5.60 -15.80 -7.93
C LEU A 134 5.30 -15.52 -9.40
N PHE A 135 6.19 -15.95 -10.30
CA PHE A 135 5.98 -15.81 -11.74
C PHE A 135 4.77 -16.63 -12.20
N GLY A 136 4.63 -17.88 -11.75
CA GLY A 136 3.47 -18.72 -12.06
C GLY A 136 2.14 -18.11 -11.60
N ILE A 137 2.13 -17.48 -10.42
CA ILE A 137 0.95 -16.74 -9.92
C ILE A 137 0.62 -15.55 -10.84
N LEU A 138 1.61 -14.75 -11.20
CA LEU A 138 1.41 -13.58 -12.06
C LEU A 138 0.94 -13.99 -13.46
N THR A 139 1.50 -15.05 -14.05
CA THR A 139 1.06 -15.60 -15.33
C THR A 139 -0.39 -16.06 -15.26
N ARG A 140 -0.81 -16.75 -14.20
CA ARG A 140 -2.23 -17.12 -14.06
C ARG A 140 -3.15 -15.94 -13.88
N ILE A 141 -2.74 -14.90 -13.16
CA ILE A 141 -3.53 -13.66 -13.04
C ILE A 141 -3.71 -13.02 -14.43
N LEU A 142 -2.69 -13.12 -15.29
CA LEU A 142 -2.75 -12.68 -16.67
C LEU A 142 -3.68 -13.58 -17.51
N ASP A 143 -3.56 -14.90 -17.39
CA ASP A 143 -4.33 -15.86 -18.21
C ASP A 143 -5.80 -15.97 -17.79
N SER A 144 -6.10 -15.75 -16.51
CA SER A 144 -7.46 -15.88 -15.96
C SER A 144 -8.37 -14.70 -16.27
N GLU A 145 -7.86 -13.67 -16.97
CA GLU A 145 -8.55 -12.40 -17.22
C GLU A 145 -9.17 -11.76 -15.96
N LEU A 146 -8.67 -12.12 -14.76
CA LEU A 146 -9.17 -11.62 -13.48
C LEU A 146 -8.89 -10.11 -13.29
N TYR A 147 -8.09 -9.51 -14.17
CA TYR A 147 -8.04 -8.07 -14.31
C TYR A 147 -9.31 -7.62 -15.03
N THR A 148 -10.18 -6.90 -14.33
CA THR A 148 -11.29 -6.18 -14.98
C THR A 148 -10.68 -5.27 -16.05
N SER A 149 -10.92 -5.57 -17.33
CA SER A 149 -10.70 -4.67 -18.46
C SER A 149 -11.41 -3.34 -18.13
N VAL A 150 -10.67 -2.40 -17.57
CA VAL A 150 -11.17 -1.05 -17.24
C VAL A 150 -11.57 -0.33 -18.54
N SER A 151 -11.07 -0.79 -19.69
CA SER A 151 -11.44 -0.34 -21.03
C SER A 151 -12.80 -0.85 -21.51
N ASP A 152 -13.25 -2.06 -21.18
CA ASP A 152 -14.55 -2.57 -21.68
C ASP A 152 -15.76 -2.17 -20.84
N THR A 153 -15.57 -1.97 -19.53
CA THR A 153 -16.69 -1.67 -18.63
C THR A 153 -17.16 -0.22 -18.68
N ARG A 154 -16.48 0.66 -19.45
CA ARG A 154 -16.93 2.05 -19.62
C ARG A 154 -18.17 2.18 -20.52
N ARG A 155 -18.57 1.15 -21.28
CA ARG A 155 -19.68 1.26 -22.23
C ARG A 155 -20.98 0.54 -21.86
N LYS A 156 -20.99 -0.51 -21.03
CA LYS A 156 -22.25 -1.20 -20.68
C LYS A 156 -22.21 -1.74 -19.25
N SER A 157 -23.19 -1.31 -18.44
CA SER A 157 -23.53 -1.79 -17.10
C SER A 157 -22.51 -1.57 -15.97
N ARG A 158 -22.91 -0.78 -14.96
CA ARG A 158 -22.30 -0.82 -13.63
C ARG A 158 -22.43 -2.26 -13.10
N PRO A 159 -21.32 -2.98 -12.81
CA PRO A 159 -21.42 -4.28 -12.17
C PRO A 159 -22.12 -4.10 -10.81
N ALA A 160 -23.09 -4.97 -10.53
CA ALA A 160 -23.79 -4.99 -9.26
C ALA A 160 -22.76 -5.15 -8.12
N LYS A 161 -22.98 -4.49 -6.98
CA LYS A 161 -22.04 -4.47 -5.83
C LYS A 161 -21.69 -5.86 -5.25
N ALA A 162 -22.33 -6.92 -5.73
CA ALA A 162 -22.11 -8.30 -5.27
C ALA A 162 -20.90 -8.99 -5.93
N ASP A 163 -20.48 -8.60 -7.14
CA ASP A 163 -19.40 -9.31 -7.87
C ASP A 163 -17.98 -8.90 -7.48
N GLY A 164 -17.84 -7.98 -6.51
CA GLY A 164 -16.55 -7.56 -5.97
C GLY A 164 -15.94 -8.54 -4.97
N VAL A 165 -16.24 -9.85 -5.06
CA VAL A 165 -15.61 -10.87 -4.21
C VAL A 165 -14.17 -11.01 -4.68
N ARG A 166 -13.26 -10.37 -3.94
CA ARG A 166 -11.82 -10.59 -4.11
C ARG A 166 -11.54 -12.05 -3.81
N VAL A 167 -11.26 -12.84 -4.84
CA VAL A 167 -10.76 -14.20 -4.68
C VAL A 167 -9.50 -14.11 -3.82
N LYS A 168 -9.46 -14.79 -2.68
CA LYS A 168 -8.26 -14.77 -1.84
C LYS A 168 -7.17 -15.50 -2.61
N LEU A 169 -5.94 -15.00 -2.54
CA LEU A 169 -4.82 -15.65 -3.21
C LEU A 169 -4.69 -17.13 -2.83
N GLY A 170 -4.96 -17.48 -1.57
CA GLY A 170 -4.97 -18.88 -1.11
C GLY A 170 -5.99 -19.77 -1.83
N ASP A 171 -7.10 -19.21 -2.30
CA ASP A 171 -8.14 -19.94 -3.05
C ASP A 171 -7.74 -20.10 -4.54
N LEU A 172 -6.80 -19.28 -5.04
CA LEU A 172 -6.24 -19.35 -6.40
C LEU A 172 -5.00 -20.24 -6.50
N LEU A 173 -4.36 -20.55 -5.37
CA LEU A 173 -3.17 -21.38 -5.34
C LEU A 173 -3.54 -22.86 -5.27
N THR A 174 -3.04 -23.63 -6.22
CA THR A 174 -3.11 -25.09 -6.16
C THR A 174 -2.37 -25.61 -4.93
N HIS A 175 -2.75 -26.78 -4.43
CA HIS A 175 -2.06 -27.41 -3.29
C HIS A 175 -0.55 -27.57 -3.54
N ALA A 176 -0.16 -27.90 -4.78
CA ALA A 176 1.24 -28.02 -5.18
C ALA A 176 2.02 -26.71 -5.03
N GLU A 177 1.43 -25.57 -5.40
CA GLU A 177 2.09 -24.26 -5.24
C GLU A 177 2.13 -23.79 -3.81
N GLN A 178 1.07 -24.05 -3.04
CA GLN A 178 1.09 -23.73 -1.60
C GLN A 178 2.25 -24.48 -0.93
N TRP A 179 2.48 -25.73 -1.33
CA TRP A 179 3.60 -26.52 -0.83
C TRP A 179 4.95 -26.04 -1.36
N ALA A 180 5.04 -25.71 -2.65
CA ALA A 180 6.25 -25.13 -3.24
C ALA A 180 6.63 -23.80 -2.58
N TRP A 181 5.65 -22.95 -2.28
CA TRP A 181 5.82 -21.71 -1.54
C TRP A 181 6.33 -21.97 -0.13
N ARG A 182 5.71 -22.89 0.62
CA ARG A 182 6.17 -23.25 1.97
C ARG A 182 7.61 -23.77 1.96
N ARG A 183 7.97 -24.60 0.97
CA ARG A 183 9.34 -25.11 0.79
C ARG A 183 10.31 -23.97 0.49
N ALA A 184 9.96 -23.08 -0.44
CA ALA A 184 10.80 -21.95 -0.83
C ALA A 184 11.03 -20.97 0.32
N VAL A 185 9.99 -20.72 1.15
CA VAL A 185 10.10 -19.91 2.37
C VAL A 185 10.96 -20.62 3.42
N ALA A 186 10.84 -21.94 3.58
CA ALA A 186 11.65 -22.70 4.52
C ALA A 186 13.13 -22.79 4.12
N SER A 187 13.43 -22.78 2.82
CA SER A 187 14.80 -22.74 2.29
C SER A 187 15.39 -21.33 2.20
N ALA A 188 14.60 -20.29 2.43
CA ALA A 188 15.07 -18.92 2.35
C ALA A 188 16.03 -18.61 3.54
N PRO A 189 17.14 -17.89 3.31
CA PRO A 189 18.02 -17.46 4.39
C PRO A 189 17.25 -16.65 5.44
N ALA A 190 17.52 -16.89 6.73
CA ALA A 190 16.81 -16.22 7.84
C ALA A 190 16.88 -14.68 7.74
N ASP A 191 18.00 -14.14 7.26
CA ASP A 191 18.20 -12.70 7.04
C ASP A 191 17.17 -12.09 6.09
N PHE A 192 16.67 -12.88 5.13
CA PHE A 192 15.66 -12.44 4.17
C PHE A 192 14.27 -12.33 4.80
N LEU A 193 13.89 -13.26 5.68
CA LEU A 193 12.57 -13.30 6.30
C LEU A 193 12.34 -12.16 7.30
N HIS A 194 13.43 -11.66 7.91
CA HIS A 194 13.35 -10.58 8.89
C HIS A 194 13.33 -9.18 8.27
N GLY A 195 13.31 -9.07 6.93
CA GLY A 195 13.24 -7.78 6.25
C GLY A 195 14.41 -6.86 6.59
N LYS A 196 15.53 -7.40 7.11
CA LYS A 196 16.76 -6.63 7.18
C LYS A 196 17.17 -6.42 5.72
N PRO A 197 17.11 -5.17 5.21
CA PRO A 197 17.59 -4.92 3.86
C PRO A 197 19.01 -5.47 3.78
N PRO A 198 19.38 -6.20 2.71
CA PRO A 198 20.72 -6.73 2.58
C PRO A 198 21.66 -5.56 2.82
N GLU A 199 22.42 -5.67 3.91
CA GLU A 199 23.27 -4.60 4.37
C GLU A 199 24.10 -4.18 3.16
N LYS A 200 24.13 -2.88 2.82
CA LYS A 200 24.77 -2.34 1.60
C LYS A 200 26.28 -2.68 1.49
N ALA A 201 26.81 -3.52 2.38
CA ALA A 201 28.12 -4.14 2.37
C ALA A 201 28.46 -4.86 1.05
N GLY A 202 27.48 -5.49 0.38
CA GLY A 202 27.73 -6.18 -0.90
C GLY A 202 28.05 -5.24 -2.07
N LEU A 203 27.30 -4.14 -2.21
CA LEU A 203 27.50 -3.15 -3.28
C LEU A 203 28.77 -2.32 -3.12
N LYS A 204 29.26 -2.12 -1.88
CA LYS A 204 30.56 -1.49 -1.64
C LYS A 204 31.72 -2.40 -2.01
N ARG A 205 31.59 -3.72 -1.81
CA ARG A 205 32.63 -4.70 -2.18
C ARG A 205 32.76 -4.86 -3.69
N SER A 206 31.66 -4.82 -4.45
CA SER A 206 31.72 -4.86 -5.92
C SER A 206 32.32 -3.57 -6.50
N ALA A 207 31.92 -2.39 -6.02
CA ALA A 207 32.49 -1.13 -6.49
C ALA A 207 34.00 -1.01 -6.21
N LYS A 208 34.45 -1.43 -5.01
CA LYS A 208 35.88 -1.42 -4.65
C LYS A 208 36.70 -2.40 -5.49
N ARG A 209 36.14 -3.57 -5.81
CA ARG A 209 36.80 -4.57 -6.65
C ARG A 209 36.90 -4.11 -8.11
N VAL A 210 35.82 -3.53 -8.66
CA VAL A 210 35.84 -2.96 -10.02
C VAL A 210 36.83 -1.79 -10.12
N ALA A 211 36.93 -0.94 -9.10
CA ALA A 211 37.92 0.13 -9.06
C ALA A 211 39.36 -0.41 -9.00
N ALA A 212 39.62 -1.46 -8.21
CA ALA A 212 40.92 -2.10 -8.12
C ALA A 212 41.33 -2.82 -9.42
N GLU A 213 40.39 -3.52 -10.07
CA GLU A 213 40.61 -4.16 -11.38
C GLU A 213 40.92 -3.11 -12.46
N LYS A 214 40.24 -1.95 -12.43
CA LYS A 214 40.53 -0.84 -13.34
C LYS A 214 41.93 -0.26 -13.12
N GLU A 215 42.30 0.03 -11.87
CA GLU A 215 43.62 0.55 -11.53
C GLU A 215 44.75 -0.42 -11.93
N GLN A 216 44.54 -1.73 -11.72
CA GLN A 216 45.49 -2.75 -12.18
C GLN A 216 45.61 -2.80 -13.71
N SER A 217 44.49 -2.66 -14.43
CA SER A 217 44.51 -2.63 -15.90
C SER A 217 45.22 -1.41 -16.46
N GLU A 218 45.05 -0.24 -15.84
CA GLU A 218 45.72 1.01 -16.23
C GLU A 218 47.23 0.93 -15.96
N LYS A 219 47.65 0.40 -14.79
CA LYS A 219 49.06 0.14 -14.48
C LYS A 219 49.70 -0.84 -15.45
N ALA A 220 48.99 -1.91 -15.82
CA ALA A 220 49.47 -2.89 -16.80
C ALA A 220 49.63 -2.28 -18.20
N GLN A 221 48.72 -1.40 -18.62
CA GLN A 221 48.83 -0.67 -19.89
C GLN A 221 50.01 0.31 -19.88
N GLN A 222 50.21 1.05 -18.79
CA GLN A 222 51.34 1.95 -18.63
C GLN A 222 52.69 1.21 -18.71
N ALA A 223 52.82 0.07 -18.01
CA ALA A 223 54.02 -0.75 -18.06
C ALA A 223 54.33 -1.23 -19.50
N ARG A 224 53.32 -1.72 -20.22
CA ARG A 224 53.47 -2.14 -21.63
C ARG A 224 53.91 -1.00 -22.55
N SER A 225 53.41 0.22 -22.32
CA SER A 225 53.80 1.40 -23.12
C SER A 225 55.23 1.86 -22.84
N ALA A 226 55.71 1.71 -21.61
CA ALA A 226 57.09 2.02 -21.23
C ALA A 226 58.08 1.03 -21.87
N ASP A 227 57.78 -0.28 -21.78
CA ASP A 227 58.62 -1.32 -22.40
C ASP A 227 58.70 -1.18 -23.93
N ALA A 228 57.58 -0.86 -24.59
CA ALA A 228 57.55 -0.61 -26.02
C ALA A 228 58.41 0.59 -26.43
N SER A 229 58.41 1.65 -25.61
CA SER A 229 59.22 2.85 -25.86
C SER A 229 60.71 2.57 -25.69
N ASP A 230 61.11 1.85 -24.63
CA ASP A 230 62.52 1.48 -24.40
C ASP A 230 63.05 0.54 -25.49
N THR A 231 62.21 -0.39 -25.96
CA THR A 231 62.53 -1.28 -27.08
C THR A 231 62.73 -0.50 -28.38
N ALA A 232 61.87 0.49 -28.66
CA ALA A 232 62.01 1.36 -29.84
C ALA A 232 63.29 2.21 -29.79
N ILE A 233 63.65 2.74 -28.61
CA ILE A 233 64.89 3.49 -28.42
C ILE A 233 66.12 2.60 -28.66
N ARG A 234 66.15 1.38 -28.11
CA ARG A 234 67.27 0.44 -28.34
C ARG A 234 67.43 0.04 -29.80
N LEU A 235 66.32 -0.19 -30.50
CA LEU A 235 66.33 -0.48 -31.94
C LEU A 235 66.88 0.71 -32.74
N ALA A 236 66.49 1.94 -32.40
CA ALA A 236 67.00 3.14 -33.06
C ALA A 236 68.51 3.35 -32.81
N MET A 237 69.00 3.10 -31.60
CA MET A 237 70.42 3.23 -31.27
C MET A 237 71.30 2.14 -31.91
N SER A 238 70.73 0.99 -32.25
CA SER A 238 71.46 -0.12 -32.89
C SER A 238 71.58 0.04 -34.41
N ALA A 239 70.81 0.95 -35.00
CA ALA A 239 70.76 1.18 -36.45
C ALA A 239 71.62 2.39 -36.91
N SER A 240 72.27 3.09 -35.98
CA SER A 240 73.25 4.17 -36.25
C SER A 240 74.67 3.66 -36.12
#